data_AF-A0A059MMF4-F1
#
_entry.id   AF-A0A059MMF4-F1
#
_cell.length_a   1.000
_cell.length_b   1.000
_cell.length_c   1.000
_cell.angle_alpha   90.00
_cell.angle_beta   90.00
_cell.angle_gamma   90.00
#
_symmetry.space_group_name_H-M   'P 1'
#
loop_
_entity.id
_entity.type
_entity.pdbx_description
1 polymer ?
#
loop_
_entity_poly.entity_id
_entity_poly.type
_entity_poly.pdbx_seq_one_letter_code
_entity_poly.pdbx_strand_id
1 'polypeptide(L)'
;MPPKLATVAVLGLVGAVVAGCGSDPAEGPAGASPTLQVTEPGPFFGACGSVTDDEVARAFGLGSFVQVTRNSVGCEWELVGAGGPSVTFSWYRGSPIGRERAGSDLIGRPAIDVEIDGNPGFQGSAQNDFGQTVLCEIGVQFGGDFVHWSVTYGLFTPAADACVVARDLAELSAERAQR
;
A
#
# COMPACT_ATOMS: atom_id res chain seq x y z
N MET A 1 51.88 -39.06 50.91
CA MET A 1 51.06 -40.21 51.32
C MET A 1 49.66 -40.01 50.71
N PRO A 2 49.01 -41.07 50.17
CA PRO A 2 48.06 -41.04 49.04
C PRO A 2 46.58 -41.13 49.54
N PRO A 3 45.50 -41.38 48.74
CA PRO A 3 45.32 -42.32 47.60
C PRO A 3 45.00 -41.59 46.27
N LYS A 4 45.28 -42.08 45.05
CA LYS A 4 45.15 -43.39 44.36
C LYS A 4 43.77 -43.66 43.71
N LEU A 5 43.84 -43.93 42.40
CA LEU A 5 42.95 -44.69 41.50
C LEU A 5 41.56 -44.09 41.18
N ALA A 6 41.24 -43.69 39.94
CA ALA A 6 41.16 -44.42 38.65
C ALA A 6 39.83 -45.17 38.45
N THR A 7 39.40 -45.24 37.18
CA THR A 7 38.40 -46.16 36.56
C THR A 7 37.00 -45.52 36.40
N VAL A 8 36.29 -45.51 35.27
CA VAL A 8 36.49 -45.99 33.89
C VAL A 8 35.44 -45.30 32.99
N ALA A 9 35.77 -45.21 31.70
CA ALA A 9 34.96 -44.72 30.57
C ALA A 9 33.67 -45.53 30.32
N VAL A 10 32.71 -44.94 29.58
CA VAL A 10 31.88 -45.52 28.47
C VAL A 10 31.02 -44.35 27.94
N LEU A 11 31.31 -43.79 26.75
CA LEU A 11 30.76 -44.13 25.42
C LEU A 11 29.25 -43.88 25.25
N GLY A 12 28.87 -43.08 24.25
CA GLY A 12 27.58 -43.21 23.57
C GLY A 12 26.90 -41.90 23.13
N LEU A 13 27.02 -41.55 21.85
CA LEU A 13 26.17 -40.59 21.14
C LEU A 13 24.68 -40.95 21.26
N VAL A 14 23.78 -39.97 21.47
CA VAL A 14 22.45 -39.91 20.81
C VAL A 14 22.01 -38.44 20.71
N GLY A 15 21.43 -38.08 19.56
CA GLY A 15 21.25 -36.72 19.06
C GLY A 15 20.20 -35.83 19.74
N ALA A 16 20.35 -34.53 19.48
CA ALA A 16 19.41 -33.50 19.85
C ALA A 16 18.16 -33.59 18.94
N VAL A 17 17.02 -33.95 19.55
CA VAL A 17 15.71 -33.67 18.99
C VAL A 17 15.14 -32.52 19.83
N VAL A 18 15.10 -31.32 19.26
CA VAL A 18 14.43 -30.18 19.91
C VAL A 18 12.93 -30.41 19.75
N ALA A 19 12.31 -30.94 20.79
CA ALA A 19 10.86 -30.97 20.93
C ALA A 19 10.37 -29.53 21.17
N GLY A 20 9.68 -28.97 20.18
CA GLY A 20 8.92 -27.73 20.35
C GLY A 20 7.80 -27.95 21.35
N CYS A 21 7.91 -27.28 22.50
CA CYS A 21 6.89 -27.25 23.54
C CYS A 21 5.85 -26.20 23.15
N GLY A 22 4.64 -26.63 22.84
CA GLY A 22 3.49 -25.76 22.59
C GLY A 22 2.24 -26.43 23.13
N SER A 23 1.99 -26.21 24.42
CA SER A 23 0.82 -26.69 25.14
C SER A 23 -0.43 -25.98 24.61
N ASP A 24 -1.44 -26.74 24.17
CA ASP A 24 -2.76 -26.23 23.81
C ASP A 24 -3.45 -25.52 24.99
N PRO A 25 -4.14 -24.40 24.72
CA PRO A 25 -5.39 -24.12 25.40
C PRO A 25 -6.51 -23.77 24.42
N ALA A 26 -7.62 -24.49 24.56
CA ALA A 26 -9.00 -24.14 24.21
C ALA A 26 -9.27 -23.63 22.78
N GLU A 27 -9.92 -24.52 22.03
CA GLU A 27 -10.56 -24.30 20.73
C GLU A 27 -11.71 -23.27 20.84
N GLY A 28 -11.38 -21.98 20.83
CA GLY A 28 -12.29 -20.94 20.34
C GLY A 28 -12.40 -21.07 18.82
N PRO A 29 -13.47 -20.55 18.16
CA PRO A 29 -13.56 -20.63 16.71
C PRO A 29 -12.34 -19.91 16.12
N ALA A 30 -11.39 -20.69 15.62
CA ALA A 30 -10.26 -20.18 14.88
C ALA A 30 -10.85 -19.37 13.72
N GLY A 31 -10.69 -18.05 13.78
CA GLY A 31 -11.00 -17.19 12.64
C GLY A 31 -10.30 -17.81 11.44
N ALA A 32 -11.08 -18.25 10.45
CA ALA A 32 -10.54 -18.92 9.29
C ALA A 32 -9.41 -18.04 8.72
N SER A 33 -8.21 -18.59 8.62
CA SER A 33 -7.14 -17.93 7.87
C SER A 33 -7.71 -17.57 6.49
N PRO A 34 -7.57 -16.32 6.03
CA PRO A 34 -8.14 -15.92 4.76
C PRO A 34 -7.63 -16.88 3.69
N THR A 35 -8.56 -17.56 3.02
CA THR A 35 -8.22 -18.41 1.88
C THR A 35 -7.61 -17.49 0.83
N LEU A 36 -6.40 -17.83 0.35
CA LEU A 36 -5.77 -17.11 -0.75
C LEU A 36 -6.67 -17.27 -1.97
N GLN A 37 -7.44 -16.22 -2.28
CA GLN A 37 -8.24 -16.17 -3.49
C GLN A 37 -7.29 -15.90 -4.65
N VAL A 38 -7.10 -16.90 -5.50
CA VAL A 38 -6.40 -16.72 -6.78
C VAL A 38 -7.33 -15.91 -7.67
N THR A 39 -7.05 -14.62 -7.77
CA THR A 39 -7.73 -13.70 -8.69
C THR A 39 -7.00 -13.66 -10.02
N GLU A 40 -7.74 -13.45 -11.11
CA GLU A 40 -7.11 -13.19 -12.41
C GLU A 40 -6.29 -11.89 -12.33
N PRO A 41 -5.03 -11.86 -12.79
CA PRO A 41 -4.22 -10.65 -12.75
C PRO A 41 -4.90 -9.48 -13.46
N GLY A 42 -4.64 -8.26 -12.97
CA GLY A 42 -5.03 -7.05 -13.67
C GLY A 42 -4.21 -6.78 -14.93
N PRO A 43 -4.56 -5.73 -15.69
CA PRO A 43 -3.78 -5.25 -16.82
C PRO A 43 -2.41 -4.77 -16.36
N PHE A 44 -1.50 -4.63 -17.33
CA PHE A 44 -0.20 -4.03 -17.05
C PHE A 44 -0.29 -2.51 -17.07
N PHE A 45 0.33 -1.86 -16.09
CA PHE A 45 0.52 -0.42 -16.08
C PHE A 45 1.97 -0.10 -16.45
N GLY A 46 2.17 0.86 -17.35
CA GLY A 46 3.48 1.44 -17.58
C GLY A 46 4.04 2.06 -16.29
N ALA A 47 5.33 2.41 -16.30
CA ALA A 47 5.95 3.09 -15.17
C ALA A 47 5.04 4.25 -14.69
N CYS A 48 4.80 4.33 -13.37
CA CYS A 48 3.98 5.37 -12.76
C CYS A 48 2.53 5.46 -13.30
N GLY A 49 1.93 4.33 -13.66
CA GLY A 49 0.56 4.31 -14.20
C GLY A 49 0.49 4.81 -15.64
N SER A 50 1.62 4.86 -16.36
CA SER A 50 1.72 5.51 -17.68
C SER A 50 1.41 7.02 -17.65
N VAL A 51 1.64 7.68 -16.50
CA VAL A 51 1.47 9.13 -16.32
C VAL A 51 2.83 9.82 -16.25
N THR A 52 2.97 10.93 -16.97
CA THR A 52 4.22 11.71 -17.06
C THR A 52 4.35 12.72 -15.92
N ASP A 53 5.59 13.15 -15.63
CA ASP A 53 5.85 14.16 -14.60
C ASP A 53 5.13 15.48 -14.88
N ASP A 54 5.05 15.88 -16.15
CA ASP A 54 4.36 17.10 -16.57
C ASP A 54 2.84 16.98 -16.41
N GLU A 55 2.26 15.79 -16.54
CA GLU A 55 0.85 15.56 -16.23
C GLU A 55 0.59 15.66 -14.74
N VAL A 56 1.43 15.02 -13.92
CA VAL A 56 1.31 15.10 -12.47
C VAL A 56 1.51 16.54 -11.98
N ALA A 57 2.53 17.24 -12.45
CA ALA A 57 2.81 18.62 -12.05
C ALA A 57 1.70 19.58 -12.47
N ARG A 58 1.12 19.40 -13.67
CA ARG A 58 -0.02 20.20 -14.13
C ARG A 58 -1.28 19.94 -13.31
N ALA A 59 -1.59 18.69 -13.01
CA ALA A 59 -2.75 18.34 -12.19
C ALA A 59 -2.58 18.86 -10.75
N PHE A 60 -1.38 18.73 -10.17
CA PHE A 60 -1.08 19.14 -8.81
C PHE A 60 -0.98 20.66 -8.61
N GLY A 61 -0.58 21.40 -9.64
CA GLY A 61 -0.71 22.86 -9.66
C GLY A 61 0.27 23.67 -8.82
N LEU A 62 1.17 23.03 -8.04
CA LEU A 62 2.20 23.71 -7.25
C LEU A 62 3.56 23.86 -7.96
N GLY A 63 3.64 23.50 -9.24
CA GLY A 63 4.85 23.59 -10.05
C GLY A 63 5.64 22.28 -10.10
N SER A 64 6.94 22.38 -10.43
CA SER A 64 7.80 21.22 -10.63
C SER A 64 8.25 20.60 -9.31
N PHE A 65 8.23 19.27 -9.25
CA PHE A 65 8.74 18.49 -8.12
C PHE A 65 10.26 18.59 -7.99
N VAL A 66 10.76 18.61 -6.75
CA VAL A 66 12.22 18.63 -6.49
C VAL A 66 12.81 17.23 -6.46
N GLN A 67 11.97 16.21 -6.22
CA GLN A 67 12.36 14.81 -6.19
C GLN A 67 11.25 13.94 -6.75
N VAL A 68 11.65 12.95 -7.56
CA VAL A 68 10.75 11.91 -8.05
C VAL A 68 11.40 10.55 -7.83
N THR A 69 10.85 9.77 -6.90
CA THR A 69 11.30 8.40 -6.61
C THR A 69 10.50 7.43 -7.47
N ARG A 70 11.17 6.43 -8.06
CA ARG A 70 10.52 5.42 -8.93
C ARG A 70 11.04 4.03 -8.62
N ASN A 71 10.14 3.05 -8.62
CA ASN A 71 10.48 1.64 -8.53
C ASN A 71 9.48 0.80 -9.35
N SER A 72 9.54 -0.52 -9.21
CA SER A 72 8.69 -1.45 -9.98
C SER A 72 7.22 -1.46 -9.59
N VAL A 73 6.85 -0.84 -8.47
CA VAL A 73 5.49 -0.85 -7.92
C VAL A 73 4.89 0.54 -7.78
N GLY A 74 5.63 1.61 -8.06
CA GLY A 74 5.11 2.94 -7.83
C GLY A 74 6.09 4.08 -8.10
N CYS A 75 5.55 5.29 -7.96
CA CYS A 75 6.27 6.55 -8.10
C CYS A 75 5.78 7.55 -7.05
N GLU A 76 6.69 8.37 -6.55
CA GLU A 76 6.41 9.42 -5.57
C GLU A 76 7.06 10.72 -6.03
N TRP A 77 6.24 11.76 -6.11
CA TRP A 77 6.63 13.11 -6.51
C TRP A 77 6.53 14.02 -5.30
N GLU A 78 7.65 14.63 -4.90
CA GLU A 78 7.74 15.42 -3.67
C GLU A 78 8.19 16.86 -4.00
N LEU A 79 7.54 17.85 -3.37
CA LEU A 79 7.98 19.24 -3.46
C LEU A 79 9.00 19.62 -2.39
N VAL A 80 8.84 19.12 -1.16
CA VAL A 80 9.72 19.46 -0.03
C VAL A 80 9.75 18.38 1.04
N GLY A 81 10.71 17.46 0.96
CA GLY A 81 10.99 16.49 2.03
C GLY A 81 9.80 15.66 2.53
N ALA A 82 10.06 14.84 3.55
CA ALA A 82 9.03 13.97 4.12
C ALA A 82 7.90 14.79 4.77
N GLY A 83 6.64 14.49 4.41
CA GLY A 83 5.45 15.16 4.93
C GLY A 83 5.10 16.49 4.26
N GLY A 84 5.88 16.91 3.25
CA GLY A 84 5.54 18.01 2.37
C GLY A 84 4.43 17.65 1.36
N PRO A 85 4.07 18.60 0.48
CA PRO A 85 3.16 18.33 -0.63
C PRO A 85 3.75 17.24 -1.53
N SER A 86 2.94 16.20 -1.79
CA SER A 86 3.35 15.08 -2.62
C SER A 86 2.18 14.44 -3.37
N VAL A 87 2.55 13.74 -4.44
CA VAL A 87 1.66 12.83 -5.18
C VAL A 87 2.32 11.46 -5.20
N THR A 88 1.55 10.41 -5.02
CA THR A 88 2.04 9.03 -5.02
C THR A 88 1.15 8.17 -5.91
N PHE A 89 1.79 7.39 -6.77
CA PHE A 89 1.17 6.28 -7.49
C PHE A 89 1.69 4.97 -6.93
N SER A 90 0.79 4.04 -6.63
CA SER A 90 1.11 2.67 -6.21
C SER A 90 0.30 1.66 -7.02
N TRP A 91 0.96 0.59 -7.45
CA TRP A 91 0.35 -0.55 -8.14
C TRP A 91 0.50 -1.81 -7.31
N TYR A 92 -0.63 -2.35 -6.86
CA TYR A 92 -0.68 -3.53 -6.00
C TYR A 92 -1.19 -4.72 -6.79
N ARG A 93 -0.38 -5.78 -6.84
CA ARG A 93 -0.68 -6.98 -7.62
C ARG A 93 -1.09 -8.13 -6.72
N GLY A 94 -2.20 -8.81 -7.06
CA GLY A 94 -2.76 -9.91 -6.27
C GLY A 94 -3.19 -9.50 -4.86
N SER A 95 -3.59 -8.24 -4.67
CA SER A 95 -3.96 -7.69 -3.36
C SER A 95 -5.39 -7.16 -3.42
N PRO A 96 -6.27 -7.54 -2.47
CA PRO A 96 -7.65 -7.07 -2.48
C PRO A 96 -7.72 -5.59 -2.09
N ILE A 97 -8.37 -4.77 -2.94
CA ILE A 97 -8.57 -3.34 -2.67
C ILE A 97 -9.31 -3.07 -1.35
N GLY A 98 -10.15 -4.02 -0.91
CA GLY A 98 -10.90 -3.94 0.33
C GLY A 98 -10.04 -3.76 1.59
N ARG A 99 -8.78 -4.23 1.57
CA ARG A 99 -7.85 -4.00 2.69
C ARG A 99 -7.47 -2.54 2.81
N GLU A 100 -7.16 -1.87 1.71
CA GLU A 100 -6.82 -0.44 1.71
C GLU A 100 -8.04 0.42 2.03
N ARG A 101 -9.21 0.04 1.50
CA ARG A 101 -10.47 0.69 1.85
C ARG A 101 -10.71 0.69 3.36
N ALA A 102 -10.63 -0.49 3.99
CA ALA A 102 -10.79 -0.62 5.43
C ALA A 102 -9.72 0.16 6.20
N GLY A 103 -8.50 0.24 5.67
CA GLY A 103 -7.43 1.08 6.20
C GLY A 103 -7.81 2.56 6.24
N SER A 104 -8.36 3.08 5.13
CA SER A 104 -8.86 4.47 5.02
C SER A 104 -9.94 4.76 6.06
N ASP A 105 -10.91 3.86 6.22
CA ASP A 105 -11.97 4.00 7.23
C ASP A 105 -11.40 4.08 8.65
N LEU A 106 -10.45 3.20 8.98
CA LEU A 106 -9.85 3.11 10.31
C LEU A 106 -9.05 4.36 10.72
N ILE A 107 -8.43 5.04 9.75
CA ILE A 107 -7.63 6.25 9.99
C ILE A 107 -8.43 7.55 9.83
N GLY A 108 -9.77 7.46 9.86
CA GLY A 108 -10.65 8.61 9.85
C GLY A 108 -10.79 9.27 8.49
N ARG A 109 -10.59 8.51 7.40
CA ARG A 109 -10.88 8.93 6.03
C ARG A 109 -11.96 8.01 5.45
N PRO A 110 -13.23 8.18 5.83
CA PRO A 110 -14.30 7.27 5.41
C PRO A 110 -14.32 7.08 3.89
N ALA A 111 -14.25 5.84 3.46
CA ALA A 111 -14.12 5.47 2.06
C ALA A 111 -15.48 5.45 1.37
N ILE A 112 -15.64 6.31 0.37
CA ILE A 112 -16.82 6.34 -0.51
C ILE A 112 -16.57 5.53 -1.77
N ASP A 113 -17.64 4.98 -2.34
CA ASP A 113 -17.56 4.28 -3.63
C ASP A 113 -17.30 5.27 -4.77
N VAL A 114 -16.44 4.85 -5.70
CA VAL A 114 -16.20 5.55 -6.97
C VAL A 114 -16.15 4.56 -8.13
N GLU A 115 -16.35 5.08 -9.32
CA GLU A 115 -16.11 4.39 -10.58
C GLU A 115 -15.19 5.24 -11.45
N ILE A 116 -14.19 4.61 -12.07
CA ILE A 116 -13.19 5.22 -12.96
C ILE A 116 -13.08 4.34 -14.21
N ASP A 117 -13.46 4.87 -15.37
CA ASP A 117 -13.47 4.14 -16.66
C ASP A 117 -14.15 2.75 -16.56
N GLY A 118 -15.29 2.67 -15.87
CA GLY A 118 -16.03 1.41 -15.66
C GLY A 118 -15.43 0.46 -14.61
N ASN A 119 -14.33 0.84 -13.95
CA ASN A 119 -13.69 0.06 -12.90
C ASN A 119 -14.12 0.57 -11.52
N PRO A 120 -14.57 -0.32 -10.60
CA PRO A 120 -14.99 0.08 -9.27
C PRO A 120 -13.78 0.45 -8.41
N GLY A 121 -14.00 1.31 -7.42
CA GLY A 121 -12.96 1.79 -6.55
C GLY A 121 -13.48 2.37 -5.24
N PHE A 122 -12.56 2.99 -4.49
CA PHE A 122 -12.91 3.80 -3.34
C PHE A 122 -12.14 5.11 -3.34
N GLN A 123 -12.68 6.11 -2.65
CA GLN A 123 -12.01 7.38 -2.40
C GLN A 123 -12.10 7.72 -0.91
N GLY A 124 -10.97 8.09 -0.31
CA GLY A 124 -10.87 8.65 1.03
C GLY A 124 -10.28 10.05 0.99
N SER A 125 -10.65 10.94 1.91
CA SER A 125 -10.13 12.31 1.90
C SER A 125 -10.03 12.91 3.29
N ALA A 126 -9.25 13.99 3.42
CA ALA A 126 -9.18 14.81 4.61
C ALA A 126 -9.19 16.30 4.25
N GLN A 127 -9.87 17.09 5.09
CA GLN A 127 -9.92 18.54 4.97
C GLN A 127 -9.06 19.22 6.04
N ASN A 128 -8.60 20.43 5.75
CA ASN A 128 -7.99 21.31 6.75
C ASN A 128 -9.08 22.08 7.54
N ASP A 129 -8.67 22.90 8.51
CA ASP A 129 -9.57 23.71 9.35
C ASP A 129 -10.38 24.75 8.56
N PHE A 130 -10.00 25.02 7.31
CA PHE A 130 -10.70 25.93 6.39
C PHE A 130 -11.70 25.20 5.49
N GLY A 131 -11.89 23.89 5.67
CA GLY A 131 -12.81 23.07 4.87
C GLY A 131 -12.30 22.74 3.47
N GLN A 132 -11.00 22.92 3.20
CA GLN A 132 -10.40 22.60 1.91
C GLN A 132 -9.89 21.16 1.91
N THR A 133 -10.21 20.39 0.87
CA THR A 133 -9.69 19.03 0.68
C THR A 133 -8.18 19.08 0.37
N VAL A 134 -7.36 18.85 1.39
CA VAL A 134 -5.89 18.92 1.29
C VAL A 134 -5.25 17.56 1.05
N LEU A 135 -5.96 16.47 1.34
CA LEU A 135 -5.51 15.12 1.08
C LEU A 135 -6.63 14.30 0.47
N CYS A 136 -6.30 13.55 -0.57
CA CYS A 136 -7.20 12.56 -1.14
C CYS A 136 -6.45 11.31 -1.54
N GLU A 137 -7.09 10.17 -1.36
CA GLU A 137 -6.64 8.90 -1.87
C GLU A 137 -7.75 8.25 -2.71
N ILE A 138 -7.38 7.63 -3.82
CA ILE A 138 -8.30 6.92 -4.70
C ILE A 138 -7.68 5.59 -5.11
N GLY A 139 -8.38 4.49 -4.84
CA GLY A 139 -8.04 3.16 -5.30
C GLY A 139 -8.98 2.72 -6.42
N VAL A 140 -8.45 2.13 -7.49
CA VAL A 140 -9.24 1.61 -8.63
C VAL A 140 -8.88 0.15 -8.88
N GLN A 141 -9.89 -0.73 -8.83
CA GLN A 141 -9.73 -2.17 -8.95
C GLN A 141 -9.64 -2.60 -10.41
N PHE A 142 -8.68 -3.47 -10.72
CA PHE A 142 -8.55 -4.13 -12.01
C PHE A 142 -8.30 -5.64 -11.82
N GLY A 143 -9.36 -6.45 -11.90
CA GLY A 143 -9.23 -7.90 -11.64
C GLY A 143 -8.68 -8.17 -10.24
N GLY A 144 -7.55 -8.86 -10.16
CA GLY A 144 -6.83 -9.16 -8.93
C GLY A 144 -5.86 -8.08 -8.44
N ASP A 145 -5.69 -7.01 -9.21
CA ASP A 145 -4.75 -5.92 -8.93
C ASP A 145 -5.53 -4.63 -8.69
N PHE A 146 -4.93 -3.63 -8.06
CA PHE A 146 -5.47 -2.28 -8.04
C PHE A 146 -4.36 -1.24 -8.15
N VAL A 147 -4.71 -0.07 -8.67
CA VAL A 147 -3.86 1.11 -8.61
C VAL A 147 -4.39 2.07 -7.56
N HIS A 148 -3.50 2.84 -6.96
CA HIS A 148 -3.81 3.80 -5.92
C HIS A 148 -3.07 5.10 -6.19
N TRP A 149 -3.81 6.19 -6.20
CA TRP A 149 -3.26 7.54 -6.20
C TRP A 149 -3.51 8.19 -4.85
N SER A 150 -2.46 8.77 -4.26
CA SER A 150 -2.54 9.61 -3.07
C SER A 150 -2.02 10.99 -3.40
N VAL A 151 -2.78 12.02 -3.05
CA VAL A 151 -2.44 13.43 -3.25
C VAL A 151 -2.52 14.11 -1.90
N THR A 152 -1.47 14.81 -1.49
CA THR A 152 -1.47 15.65 -0.30
C THR A 152 -0.81 16.99 -0.58
N TYR A 153 -1.45 18.07 -0.16
CA TYR A 153 -0.84 19.39 -0.11
C TYR A 153 -0.16 19.65 1.25
N GLY A 154 -0.21 18.69 2.18
CA GLY A 154 0.34 18.84 3.53
C GLY A 154 -0.20 20.09 4.22
N LEU A 155 0.69 20.96 4.68
CA LEU A 155 0.35 22.25 5.30
C LEU A 155 0.24 23.42 4.31
N PHE A 156 0.41 23.18 3.01
CA PHE A 156 0.34 24.21 1.99
C PHE A 156 -1.12 24.49 1.61
N THR A 157 -1.37 25.71 1.12
CA THR A 157 -2.66 26.01 0.50
C THR A 157 -2.82 25.14 -0.76
N PRO A 158 -3.90 24.34 -0.85
CA PRO A 158 -4.11 23.49 -2.00
C PRO A 158 -4.34 24.34 -3.26
N ALA A 159 -3.63 24.02 -4.34
CA ALA A 159 -3.81 24.69 -5.63
C ALA A 159 -5.09 24.23 -6.35
N ALA A 160 -5.55 23.01 -6.03
CA ALA A 160 -6.80 22.42 -6.48
C ALA A 160 -7.34 21.47 -5.39
N ASP A 161 -8.60 21.05 -5.49
CA ASP A 161 -9.14 20.00 -4.61
C ASP A 161 -8.34 18.70 -4.83
N ALA A 162 -7.78 18.13 -3.75
CA ALA A 162 -6.93 16.94 -3.86
C ALA A 162 -7.63 15.73 -4.48
N CYS A 163 -8.95 15.60 -4.34
CA CYS A 163 -9.71 14.51 -4.96
C CYS A 163 -9.95 14.71 -6.45
N VAL A 164 -10.05 15.96 -6.91
CA VAL A 164 -10.08 16.24 -8.35
C VAL A 164 -8.75 15.82 -8.98
N VAL A 165 -7.62 16.21 -8.37
CA VAL A 165 -6.29 15.80 -8.85
C VAL A 165 -6.13 14.28 -8.85
N ALA A 166 -6.52 13.61 -7.77
CA ALA A 166 -6.41 12.15 -7.66
C ALA A 166 -7.27 11.43 -8.71
N ARG A 167 -8.50 11.91 -8.95
CA ARG A 167 -9.41 11.36 -9.97
C ARG A 167 -8.86 11.55 -11.38
N ASP A 168 -8.38 12.73 -11.74
CA ASP A 168 -7.81 12.99 -13.06
C ASP A 168 -6.64 12.04 -13.35
N LEU A 169 -5.75 11.83 -12.38
CA LEU A 169 -4.61 10.92 -12.50
C LEU A 169 -5.03 9.44 -12.58
N ALA A 170 -6.07 9.06 -11.84
CA ALA A 170 -6.65 7.72 -11.91
C ALA A 170 -7.29 7.44 -13.27
N GLU A 171 -8.00 8.42 -13.84
CA GLU A 171 -8.60 8.35 -15.18
C GLU A 171 -7.51 8.18 -16.25
N LEU A 172 -6.45 9.00 -16.22
CA LEU A 172 -5.29 8.83 -17.12
C LEU A 172 -4.65 7.44 -17.03
N SER A 173 -4.54 6.89 -15.81
CA SER A 173 -3.97 5.57 -15.61
C SER A 173 -4.87 4.47 -16.17
N ALA A 174 -6.18 4.57 -15.95
CA ALA A 174 -7.17 3.61 -16.43
C ALA A 174 -7.24 3.58 -17.96
N GLU A 175 -7.30 4.75 -18.60
CA GLU A 175 -7.30 4.90 -20.06
C GLU A 175 -6.06 4.27 -20.73
N ARG A 176 -4.94 4.22 -20.01
CA ARG A 176 -3.63 3.77 -20.50
C ARG A 176 -3.25 2.38 -20.00
N ALA A 177 -4.16 1.68 -19.33
CA ALA A 177 -3.97 0.31 -18.89
C ALA A 177 -3.82 -0.62 -20.11
N GLN A 178 -2.76 -1.43 -20.13
CA GLN A 178 -2.47 -2.34 -21.24
C GLN A 178 -3.25 -3.63 -21.07
N ARG A 179 -4.22 -3.86 -21.96
CA ARG A 179 -5.05 -5.07 -22.00
C ARG A 179 -4.33 -6.25 -22.62
#